data_AF-A0A538IGR1-F1
#
_entry.id   AF-A0A538IGR1-F1
#
_cell.length_a   1.000
_cell.length_b   1.000
_cell.length_c   1.000
_cell.angle_alpha   90.00
_cell.angle_beta   90.00
_cell.angle_gamma   90.00
#
_symmetry.space_group_name_H-M   'P 1'
#
loop_
_entity.id
_entity.type
_entity.pdbx_description
1 polymer ?
#
loop_
_entity_poly.entity_id
_entity_poly.type
_entity_poly.pdbx_seq_one_letter_code
_entity_poly.pdbx_strand_id
1 'polypeptide(L)'
;MIETWSDEQRQQFERDGFVVVDRLIDTETVERLRERFEPLFSGEWATGIKPDEVNWLAGRDPDDRTRQICNGWKADPAIAAQVLSERSGRLAAELAGWDGVRIGQDNCLWKPPGAKSLGMHQDGSYLDYLVPPEMLTCWIPLDDT
;
A
#
# COMPACT_ATOMS: atom_id res chain seq x y z
N MET A 1 -11.96 12.77 6.01
CA MET A 1 -11.84 11.30 6.04
C MET A 1 -13.23 10.70 5.91
N ILE A 2 -13.41 9.77 4.97
CA ILE A 2 -14.71 9.08 4.80
C ILE A 2 -14.91 8.05 5.90
N GLU A 3 -16.14 7.82 6.33
CA GLU A 3 -16.47 6.79 7.34
C GLU A 3 -17.36 5.68 6.80
N THR A 4 -17.97 5.91 5.64
CA THR A 4 -18.82 4.99 4.90
C THR A 4 -18.72 5.30 3.41
N TRP A 5 -19.16 4.38 2.56
CA TRP A 5 -19.21 4.50 1.11
C TRP A 5 -20.58 4.98 0.66
N SER A 6 -20.63 5.96 -0.25
CA SER A 6 -21.88 6.32 -0.92
C SER A 6 -22.29 5.24 -1.93
N ASP A 7 -23.57 5.22 -2.31
CA ASP A 7 -24.07 4.29 -3.31
C ASP A 7 -23.38 4.49 -4.66
N GLU A 8 -23.07 5.74 -5.03
CA GLU A 8 -22.33 6.07 -6.24
C GLU A 8 -20.91 5.50 -6.22
N GLN A 9 -20.21 5.60 -5.08
CA GLN A 9 -18.88 5.03 -4.91
C GLN A 9 -18.89 3.50 -5.00
N ARG A 10 -19.88 2.85 -4.40
CA ARG A 10 -20.07 1.39 -4.48
C ARG A 10 -20.35 0.94 -5.90
N GLN A 11 -21.28 1.61 -6.59
CA GLN A 11 -21.60 1.32 -7.99
C GLN A 11 -20.43 1.58 -8.93
N GLN A 12 -19.62 2.61 -8.66
CA GLN A 12 -18.39 2.85 -9.41
C GLN A 12 -17.39 1.70 -9.22
N PHE A 13 -17.16 1.28 -7.97
CA PHE A 13 -16.24 0.18 -7.67
C PHE A 13 -16.69 -1.13 -8.33
N GLU A 14 -17.98 -1.46 -8.27
CA GLU A 14 -18.53 -2.67 -8.91
C GLU A 14 -18.38 -2.64 -10.44
N ARG A 15 -18.64 -1.49 -11.07
CA ARG A 15 -18.57 -1.34 -12.53
C ARG A 15 -17.15 -1.27 -13.06
N ASP A 16 -16.29 -0.50 -12.40
CA ASP A 16 -14.97 -0.10 -12.92
C ASP A 16 -13.82 -0.92 -12.28
N GLY A 17 -14.08 -1.63 -11.19
CA GLY A 17 -13.08 -2.39 -10.42
C GLY A 17 -12.20 -1.53 -9.50
N PHE A 18 -12.45 -0.22 -9.42
CA PHE A 18 -11.75 0.69 -8.54
C PHE A 18 -12.61 1.92 -8.19
N VAL A 19 -12.24 2.60 -7.10
CA VAL A 19 -12.81 3.89 -6.71
C VAL A 19 -11.69 4.79 -6.17
N VAL A 20 -11.71 6.07 -6.56
CA VAL A 20 -10.76 7.07 -6.07
C VAL A 20 -11.43 7.86 -4.96
N VAL A 21 -10.74 7.99 -3.82
CA VAL A 21 -11.27 8.65 -2.62
C VAL A 21 -10.35 9.77 -2.19
N ASP A 22 -10.90 10.97 -2.06
CA ASP A 22 -10.18 12.08 -1.45
C ASP A 22 -10.11 11.90 0.08
N ARG A 23 -8.93 12.15 0.64
CA ARG A 23 -8.65 12.11 2.09
C ARG A 23 -9.11 10.81 2.76
N LEU A 24 -8.72 9.65 2.22
CA LEU A 24 -8.92 8.37 2.91
C LEU A 24 -8.21 8.35 4.27
N ILE A 25 -7.02 8.94 4.33
CA ILE A 25 -6.26 9.25 5.55
C ILE A 25 -6.04 10.77 5.66
N ASP A 26 -5.75 11.27 6.85
CA ASP A 26 -5.43 12.67 7.06
C ASP A 26 -4.02 13.03 6.58
N THR A 27 -3.78 14.32 6.34
CA THR A 27 -2.51 14.84 5.83
C THR A 27 -1.36 14.60 6.80
N GLU A 28 -1.59 14.66 8.11
CA GLU A 28 -0.55 14.38 9.11
C GLU A 28 -0.06 12.94 9.02
N THR A 29 -0.97 11.99 8.77
CA THR A 29 -0.64 10.60 8.54
C THR A 29 0.09 10.41 7.21
N VAL A 30 -0.27 11.15 6.15
CA VAL A 30 0.50 11.14 4.89
C VAL A 30 1.94 11.59 5.12
N GLU A 31 2.14 12.74 5.78
CA GLU A 31 3.48 13.27 6.09
C GLU A 31 4.29 12.28 6.93
N ARG A 32 3.68 11.74 8.00
CA ARG A 32 4.32 10.76 8.88
C ARG A 32 4.77 9.53 8.11
N LEU A 33 3.96 9.00 7.20
CA LEU A 33 4.32 7.84 6.38
C LEU A 33 5.45 8.20 5.39
N ARG A 34 5.36 9.36 4.74
CA ARG A 34 6.39 9.87 3.81
C ARG A 34 7.76 9.97 4.48
N GLU A 35 7.83 10.51 5.70
CA GLU A 35 9.07 10.64 6.47
C GLU A 35 9.73 9.29 6.78
N ARG A 36 8.98 8.18 6.77
CA ARG A 36 9.54 6.85 7.00
C ARG A 36 10.20 6.24 5.76
N PHE A 37 9.93 6.73 4.56
CA PHE A 37 10.45 6.10 3.35
C PHE A 37 11.97 6.15 3.28
N GLU A 38 12.60 7.31 3.52
CA GLU A 38 14.06 7.41 3.46
C GLU A 38 14.76 6.47 4.46
N PRO A 39 14.45 6.48 5.79
CA PRO A 39 15.02 5.51 6.73
C PRO A 39 14.75 4.05 6.34
N LEU A 40 13.51 3.75 5.92
CA LEU A 40 13.13 2.38 5.58
C LEU A 40 13.95 1.84 4.38
N PHE A 41 14.15 2.66 3.35
CA PHE A 41 14.94 2.32 2.16
C PHE A 41 16.46 2.44 2.36
N SER A 42 16.94 3.17 3.38
CA SER A 42 18.35 3.16 3.79
C SER A 42 18.74 1.93 4.62
N GLY A 43 17.76 1.13 5.05
CA GLY A 43 17.95 -0.07 5.87
C GLY A 43 17.82 0.17 7.37
N GLU A 44 17.34 1.35 7.79
CA GLU A 44 17.04 1.67 9.18
C GLU A 44 15.66 1.14 9.58
N TRP A 45 15.60 -0.14 9.93
CA TRP A 45 14.35 -0.78 10.38
C TRP A 45 14.12 -0.51 11.86
N ALA A 46 13.15 0.34 12.18
CA ALA A 46 12.84 0.78 13.54
C ALA A 46 12.49 -0.37 14.51
N THR A 47 11.94 -1.47 14.00
CA THR A 47 11.65 -2.67 14.80
C THR A 47 12.85 -3.62 14.95
N GLY A 48 13.94 -3.37 14.23
CA GLY A 48 15.05 -4.31 14.05
C GLY A 48 14.73 -5.52 13.16
N ILE A 49 13.50 -5.61 12.62
CA ILE A 49 13.07 -6.69 11.75
C ILE A 49 13.23 -6.25 10.30
N LYS A 50 13.95 -7.04 9.51
CA LYS A 50 14.08 -6.84 8.08
C LYS A 50 12.75 -7.12 7.36
N PRO A 51 12.31 -6.29 6.40
CA PRO A 51 11.21 -6.63 5.52
C PRO A 51 11.45 -7.91 4.73
N ASP A 52 10.38 -8.55 4.26
CA ASP A 52 10.48 -9.84 3.58
C ASP A 52 11.23 -9.71 2.24
N GLU A 53 11.06 -8.58 1.55
CA GLU A 53 11.79 -8.27 0.32
C GLU A 53 12.26 -6.81 0.32
N VAL A 54 13.49 -6.60 -0.16
CA VAL A 54 14.08 -5.29 -0.43
C VAL A 54 14.80 -5.38 -1.77
N ASN A 55 14.24 -4.77 -2.82
CA ASN A 55 14.75 -4.93 -4.18
C ASN A 55 15.87 -3.94 -4.57
N TRP A 56 16.11 -2.92 -3.73
CA TRP A 56 17.05 -1.84 -3.96
C TRP A 56 17.81 -1.51 -2.68
N LEU A 57 19.12 -1.31 -2.77
CA LEU A 57 19.96 -0.91 -1.64
C LEU A 57 20.78 0.34 -1.99
N ALA A 58 20.75 1.33 -1.09
CA ALA A 58 21.54 2.55 -1.20
C ALA A 58 23.03 2.25 -1.33
N GLY A 59 23.69 2.93 -2.27
CA GLY A 59 25.13 2.76 -2.56
C GLY A 59 25.49 1.46 -3.30
N ARG A 60 24.54 0.53 -3.50
CA ARG A 60 24.73 -0.69 -4.32
C ARG A 60 24.05 -0.54 -5.68
N ASP A 61 22.79 -0.13 -5.69
CA ASP A 61 21.97 -0.07 -6.89
C ASP A 61 21.90 1.35 -7.47
N PRO A 62 21.68 1.50 -8.79
CA PRO A 62 21.44 2.79 -9.42
C PRO A 62 20.23 3.53 -8.81
N ASP A 63 20.37 4.85 -8.67
CA ASP A 63 19.35 5.72 -8.04
C ASP A 63 18.10 5.93 -8.91
N ASP A 64 18.17 5.62 -10.21
CA ASP A 64 17.09 5.76 -11.18
C ASP A 64 16.11 4.57 -11.20
N ARG A 65 16.34 3.57 -10.33
CA ARG A 65 15.47 2.39 -10.24
C ARG A 65 14.26 2.65 -9.35
N THR A 66 13.13 2.06 -9.75
CA THR A 66 11.99 1.87 -8.84
C THR A 66 12.44 1.00 -7.66
N ARG A 67 12.16 1.49 -6.46
CA ARG A 67 12.50 0.85 -5.19
C ARG A 67 11.22 0.27 -4.61
N GLN A 68 11.32 -0.94 -4.09
CA GLN A 68 10.22 -1.68 -3.48
C GLN A 68 10.70 -2.38 -2.22
N ILE A 69 9.83 -2.32 -1.22
CA ILE A 69 9.89 -3.14 -0.03
C ILE A 69 8.56 -3.89 0.10
N CYS A 70 8.63 -5.20 0.35
CA CYS A 70 7.47 -6.03 0.67
C CYS A 70 7.41 -6.25 2.19
N ASN A 71 6.23 -6.08 2.77
CA ASN A 71 5.98 -6.20 4.22
C ASN A 71 6.77 -5.18 5.05
N GLY A 72 6.77 -3.91 4.61
CA GLY A 72 7.34 -2.78 5.35
C GLY A 72 6.70 -2.57 6.72
N TRP A 73 5.44 -3.01 6.90
CA TRP A 73 4.74 -2.98 8.19
C TRP A 73 5.49 -3.75 9.30
N LYS A 74 6.29 -4.76 8.95
CA LYS A 74 7.09 -5.51 9.95
C LYS A 74 8.29 -4.71 10.44
N ALA A 75 8.80 -3.80 9.62
CA ALA A 75 10.05 -3.08 9.84
C ALA A 75 9.85 -1.71 10.49
N ASP A 76 8.67 -1.10 10.35
CA ASP A 76 8.39 0.26 10.83
C ASP A 76 7.00 0.39 11.49
N PRO A 77 6.93 0.83 12.77
CA PRO A 77 5.67 0.98 13.50
C PRO A 77 4.68 1.98 12.89
N ALA A 78 5.16 3.04 12.22
CA ALA A 78 4.26 4.01 11.61
C ALA A 78 3.64 3.47 10.32
N ILE A 79 4.41 2.71 9.52
CA ILE A 79 3.86 1.93 8.40
C ILE A 79 2.85 0.91 8.93
N ALA A 80 3.20 0.18 9.99
CA ALA A 80 2.31 -0.81 10.62
C ALA A 80 0.98 -0.20 11.09
N ALA A 81 1.02 0.97 11.72
CA ALA A 81 -0.18 1.65 12.22
C ALA A 81 -1.20 1.93 11.11
N GLN A 82 -0.73 2.28 9.89
CA GLN A 82 -1.61 2.49 8.76
C GLN A 82 -2.04 1.18 8.08
N VAL A 83 -1.10 0.27 7.82
CA VAL A 83 -1.37 -1.02 7.15
C VAL A 83 -2.35 -1.88 7.95
N LEU A 84 -2.24 -1.86 9.27
CA LEU A 84 -3.08 -2.61 10.21
C LEU A 84 -4.24 -1.79 10.78
N SER A 85 -4.54 -0.64 10.18
CA SER A 85 -5.62 0.24 10.65
C SER A 85 -6.98 -0.45 10.59
N GLU A 86 -7.64 -0.57 11.74
CA GLU A 86 -9.01 -1.09 11.86
C GLU A 86 -9.97 -0.33 10.94
N ARG A 87 -9.83 1.00 10.86
CA ARG A 87 -10.68 1.84 10.01
C ARG A 87 -10.50 1.50 8.53
N SER A 88 -9.26 1.37 8.06
CA SER A 88 -8.99 0.98 6.66
C SER A 88 -9.49 -0.43 6.37
N GLY A 89 -9.30 -1.36 7.31
CA GLY A 89 -9.81 -2.73 7.18
C GLY A 89 -11.32 -2.79 7.09
N ARG A 90 -12.03 -2.07 7.98
CA ARG A 90 -13.49 -1.96 7.95
C ARG A 90 -14.00 -1.40 6.62
N LEU A 91 -13.42 -0.29 6.15
CA LEU A 91 -13.81 0.31 4.87
C LEU A 91 -13.58 -0.64 3.70
N ALA A 92 -12.47 -1.39 3.68
CA ALA A 92 -12.19 -2.39 2.64
C ALA A 92 -13.20 -3.54 2.65
N ALA A 93 -13.50 -4.09 3.83
CA ALA A 93 -14.50 -5.15 4.00
C ALA A 93 -15.90 -4.69 3.55
N GLU A 94 -16.31 -3.48 3.94
CA GLU A 94 -17.58 -2.88 3.54
C GLU A 94 -17.68 -2.65 2.02
N LEU A 95 -16.57 -2.27 1.37
CA LEU A 95 -16.54 -2.04 -0.08
C LEU A 95 -16.63 -3.36 -0.86
N ALA A 96 -15.93 -4.39 -0.40
CA ALA A 96 -15.88 -5.70 -1.03
C ALA A 96 -17.10 -6.59 -0.69
N GLY A 97 -17.91 -6.22 0.31
CA GLY A 97 -19.04 -7.03 0.78
C GLY A 97 -18.59 -8.28 1.56
N TRP A 98 -17.44 -8.21 2.23
CA TRP A 98 -16.89 -9.31 3.03
C TRP A 98 -17.15 -9.11 4.52
N ASP A 99 -17.22 -10.22 5.26
CA ASP A 99 -17.36 -10.20 6.74
C ASP A 99 -16.13 -9.59 7.45
N GLY A 100 -14.99 -9.55 6.76
CA GLY A 100 -13.75 -8.97 7.28
C GLY A 100 -12.59 -9.13 6.30
N VAL A 101 -11.49 -8.48 6.63
CA VAL A 101 -10.24 -8.53 5.85
C VAL A 101 -9.06 -8.87 6.75
N ARG A 102 -8.00 -9.42 6.15
CA ARG A 102 -6.68 -9.57 6.77
C ARG A 102 -5.64 -9.00 5.83
N ILE A 103 -4.55 -8.48 6.39
CA ILE A 103 -3.41 -8.07 5.58
C ILE A 103 -2.83 -9.29 4.87
N GLY A 104 -2.73 -9.21 3.54
CA GLY A 104 -1.97 -10.16 2.74
C GLY A 104 -0.51 -9.72 2.66
N GLN A 105 -0.29 -8.53 2.10
CA GLN A 105 1.02 -7.90 1.94
C GLN A 105 0.85 -6.38 1.86
N ASP A 106 1.85 -5.62 2.34
CA ASP A 106 2.02 -4.21 1.96
C ASP A 106 3.23 -4.04 1.04
N ASN A 107 3.17 -3.01 0.20
CA ASN A 107 4.29 -2.60 -0.64
C ASN A 107 4.56 -1.10 -0.46
N CYS A 108 5.73 -0.79 0.12
CA CYS A 108 6.28 0.55 0.04
C CYS A 108 6.96 0.69 -1.32
N LEU A 109 6.44 1.58 -2.17
CA LEU A 109 6.91 1.79 -3.53
C LEU A 109 7.46 3.21 -3.67
N TRP A 110 8.72 3.34 -4.03
CA TRP A 110 9.35 4.63 -4.28
C TRP A 110 9.86 4.69 -5.71
N LYS A 111 9.29 5.60 -6.50
CA LYS A 111 9.65 5.82 -7.91
C LYS A 111 10.35 7.18 -8.06
N PRO A 112 11.68 7.20 -8.18
CA PRO A 112 12.42 8.42 -8.53
C PRO A 112 12.00 8.95 -9.92
N PRO A 113 12.19 10.25 -10.18
CA PRO A 113 11.98 10.81 -11.52
C PRO A 113 12.78 10.06 -12.58
N GLY A 114 12.14 9.71 -13.70
CA GLY A 114 12.76 8.95 -14.79
C GLY A 114 12.82 7.44 -14.58
N ALA A 115 12.34 6.91 -13.46
CA ALA A 115 12.18 5.47 -13.27
C ALA A 115 11.25 4.85 -14.31
N LYS A 116 11.49 3.59 -14.66
CA LYS A 116 10.72 2.86 -15.67
C LYS A 116 9.27 2.65 -15.22
N SER A 117 8.36 2.66 -16.19
CA SER A 117 6.96 2.28 -15.96
C SER A 117 6.83 0.81 -15.53
N LEU A 118 5.84 0.54 -14.67
CA LEU A 118 5.43 -0.82 -14.36
C LEU A 118 4.58 -1.37 -15.52
N GLY A 119 4.78 -2.65 -15.86
CA GLY A 119 3.93 -3.33 -16.84
C GLY A 119 2.51 -3.49 -16.32
N MET A 120 1.52 -3.47 -17.22
CA MET A 120 0.12 -3.72 -16.87
C MET A 120 -0.06 -5.16 -16.35
N HIS A 121 -0.77 -5.32 -15.23
CA HIS A 121 -1.05 -6.61 -14.60
C HIS A 121 -2.30 -6.54 -13.71
N GLN A 122 -2.74 -7.70 -13.22
CA GLN A 122 -3.76 -7.85 -12.19
C GLN A 122 -3.15 -8.60 -11.00
N ASP A 123 -3.19 -8.03 -9.80
CA ASP A 123 -2.51 -8.61 -8.63
C ASP A 123 -3.00 -10.04 -8.32
N GLY A 124 -4.31 -10.29 -8.39
CA GLY A 124 -4.89 -11.61 -8.14
C GLY A 124 -4.35 -12.72 -9.06
N SER A 125 -3.79 -12.39 -10.22
CA SER A 125 -3.18 -13.39 -11.12
C SER A 125 -1.88 -14.01 -10.57
N TYR A 126 -1.25 -13.36 -9.58
CA TYR A 126 -0.04 -13.86 -8.91
C TYR A 126 -0.34 -14.61 -7.60
N LEU A 127 -1.59 -14.58 -7.12
CA LEU A 127 -1.98 -15.09 -5.80
C LEU A 127 -2.79 -16.38 -5.90
N ASP A 128 -2.19 -17.42 -6.50
CA ASP A 128 -2.82 -18.73 -6.71
C ASP A 128 -3.14 -19.51 -5.42
N TYR A 129 -2.61 -19.05 -4.29
CA TYR A 129 -2.88 -19.58 -2.96
C TYR A 129 -4.15 -19.01 -2.29
N LEU A 130 -4.81 -18.01 -2.90
CA LEU A 130 -6.10 -17.51 -2.45
C LEU A 130 -7.24 -18.24 -3.16
N VAL A 131 -8.27 -18.65 -2.40
CA VAL A 131 -9.43 -19.37 -2.93
C VAL A 131 -10.72 -18.73 -2.40
N PRO A 132 -11.49 -17.98 -3.24
CA PRO A 132 -11.14 -17.55 -4.61
C PRO A 132 -9.94 -16.57 -4.63
N PRO A 133 -9.30 -16.33 -5.79
CA PRO A 133 -8.16 -15.40 -5.92
C PRO A 133 -8.61 -13.93 -5.90
N GLU A 134 -9.35 -13.56 -4.85
CA GLU A 134 -9.93 -12.25 -4.65
C GLU A 134 -9.17 -11.50 -3.57
N MET A 135 -8.80 -10.26 -3.87
CA MET A 135 -8.12 -9.34 -2.95
C MET A 135 -8.53 -7.90 -3.28
N LEU A 136 -8.33 -7.00 -2.33
CA LEU A 136 -8.49 -5.56 -2.53
C LEU A 136 -7.18 -4.86 -2.20
N THR A 137 -6.72 -4.00 -3.11
CA THR A 137 -5.53 -3.16 -2.92
C THR A 137 -5.97 -1.76 -2.53
N CYS A 138 -5.50 -1.26 -1.38
CA CYS A 138 -5.63 0.13 -0.98
C CYS A 138 -4.35 0.88 -1.34
N TRP A 139 -4.39 1.65 -2.42
CA TRP A 139 -3.25 2.46 -2.87
C TRP A 139 -3.31 3.87 -2.27
N ILE A 140 -2.27 4.28 -1.56
CA ILE A 140 -2.18 5.58 -0.89
C ILE A 140 -1.02 6.37 -1.50
N PRO A 141 -1.26 7.47 -2.25
CA PRO A 141 -0.19 8.35 -2.68
C PRO A 141 0.42 9.02 -1.45
N LEU A 142 1.74 8.98 -1.36
CA LEU A 142 2.49 9.76 -0.38
C LEU A 142 3.25 10.91 -1.04
N ASP A 143 3.03 11.19 -2.31
CA ASP A 143 3.61 12.33 -3.03
C ASP A 143 2.54 12.86 -3.99
N ASP A 144 2.65 14.13 -4.37
CA ASP A 144 1.69 14.83 -5.24
C ASP A 144 1.87 14.47 -6.72
N THR A 145 2.87 13.65 -7.07
CA THR A 145 3.17 13.21 -8.44
C THR A 145 1.97 12.63 -9.19
#